data_AF-A0A4R3QHL8-F1
#
_entry.id   AF-A0A4R3QHL8-F1
#
_cell.length_a   1.000
_cell.length_b   1.000
_cell.length_c   1.000
_cell.angle_alpha   90.00
_cell.angle_beta   90.00
_cell.angle_gamma   90.00
#
_symmetry.space_group_name_H-M   'P 1'
#
loop_
_entity.id
_entity.type
_entity.pdbx_description
1 polymer ?
#
loop_
_entity_poly.entity_id
_entity_poly.type
_entity_poly.pdbx_seq_one_letter_code
_entity_poly.pdbx_strand_id
1 'polypeptide(L)'
;MARLLKRLDQRIAELERRRRFHMTAERKREAREKFLIGGIVVRAGLSKADRAFLFGGLLELARIVPGSLEHQRLRDLGEEAFRAAFLDAGQERTEWH
;
A
#
# COMPACT_ATOMS: atom_id res chain seq x y z
N MET A 1 -46.10 -19.85 -10.79
CA MET A 1 -45.67 -18.67 -10.00
C MET A 1 -44.54 -18.99 -9.01
N ALA A 2 -44.73 -19.88 -8.03
CA ALA A 2 -43.77 -20.11 -6.93
C ALA A 2 -42.34 -20.50 -7.35
N ARG A 3 -42.17 -21.33 -8.40
CA ARG A 3 -40.85 -21.71 -8.95
C ARG A 3 -40.08 -20.55 -9.60
N LEU A 4 -40.79 -19.50 -10.03
CA LEU A 4 -40.18 -18.31 -10.62
C LEU A 4 -39.63 -17.40 -9.51
N LEU A 5 -40.42 -17.19 -8.46
CA LEU A 5 -40.03 -16.40 -7.28
C LEU A 5 -38.79 -17.00 -6.59
N LYS A 6 -38.79 -18.32 -6.33
CA LYS A 6 -37.64 -19.02 -5.72
C LYS A 6 -36.34 -18.86 -6.52
N ARG A 7 -36.42 -18.77 -7.86
CA ARG A 7 -35.25 -18.55 -8.72
C ARG A 7 -34.74 -17.12 -8.66
N LEU A 8 -35.64 -16.13 -8.49
CA LEU A 8 -35.24 -14.74 -8.30
C LEU A 8 -34.55 -14.54 -6.94
N ASP A 9 -35.09 -15.13 -5.87
CA ASP A 9 -34.48 -15.06 -4.53
C ASP A 9 -33.08 -15.66 -4.50
N GLN A 10 -32.88 -16.81 -5.15
CA GLN A 10 -31.56 -17.43 -5.27
C GLN A 10 -30.56 -16.53 -6.02
N ARG A 11 -31.02 -15.85 -7.07
CA ARG A 11 -30.18 -14.98 -7.90
C ARG A 11 -29.81 -13.70 -7.16
N ILE A 12 -30.74 -13.14 -6.38
CA ILE A 12 -30.47 -12.01 -5.47
C ILE A 12 -29.45 -12.42 -4.42
N ALA A 13 -29.64 -13.55 -3.75
CA ALA A 13 -28.71 -14.04 -2.74
C ALA A 13 -27.30 -14.27 -3.29
N GLU A 14 -27.17 -14.77 -4.53
CA GLU A 14 -25.87 -14.95 -5.19
C GLU A 14 -25.20 -13.61 -5.53
N LEU A 15 -25.95 -12.64 -6.06
CA LEU A 15 -25.44 -11.30 -6.34
C LEU A 15 -24.97 -10.59 -5.06
N GLU A 16 -25.71 -10.71 -3.97
CA GLU A 16 -25.30 -10.17 -2.68
C GLU A 16 -24.05 -10.84 -2.13
N ARG A 17 -23.90 -12.16 -2.27
CA ARG A 17 -22.68 -12.88 -1.88
C ARG A 17 -21.48 -12.39 -2.68
N ARG A 18 -21.63 -12.25 -4.01
CA ARG A 18 -20.56 -11.70 -4.87
C ARG A 18 -20.20 -10.27 -4.47
N ARG A 19 -21.20 -9.41 -4.19
CA ARG A 19 -20.98 -8.03 -3.72
C ARG A 19 -20.22 -8.00 -2.39
N ARG A 20 -20.62 -8.82 -1.40
CA ARG A 20 -19.95 -8.90 -0.09
C ARG A 20 -18.50 -9.37 -0.22
N PHE A 21 -18.24 -10.36 -1.08
CA PHE A 21 -16.89 -10.83 -1.36
C PHE A 21 -16.03 -9.71 -1.97
N HIS A 22 -16.53 -9.02 -3.00
CA HIS A 22 -15.81 -7.92 -3.66
C HIS A 22 -15.50 -6.77 -2.68
N MET A 23 -16.48 -6.34 -1.89
CA MET A 23 -16.28 -5.29 -0.88
C MET A 23 -15.20 -5.66 0.16
N THR A 24 -15.12 -6.93 0.54
CA THR A 24 -14.11 -7.41 1.51
C THR A 24 -12.73 -7.46 0.88
N ALA A 25 -12.63 -7.91 -0.38
CA ALA A 25 -11.38 -7.93 -1.13
C ALA A 25 -10.81 -6.51 -1.34
N GLU A 26 -11.66 -5.55 -1.72
CA GLU A 26 -11.25 -4.15 -1.89
C GLU A 26 -10.73 -3.54 -0.59
N ARG A 27 -11.45 -3.72 0.53
CA ARG A 27 -10.96 -3.24 1.85
C ARG A 27 -9.61 -3.83 2.23
N LYS A 28 -9.40 -5.12 1.96
CA LYS A 28 -8.11 -5.78 2.24
C LYS A 28 -7.00 -5.18 1.38
N ARG A 29 -7.29 -4.90 0.11
CA ARG A 29 -6.36 -4.25 -0.81
C ARG A 29 -6.03 -2.84 -0.36
N GLU A 30 -7.02 -2.01 -0.06
CA GLU A 30 -6.83 -0.64 0.43
C GLU A 30 -6.01 -0.61 1.72
N ALA A 31 -6.28 -1.51 2.66
CA ALA A 31 -5.52 -1.61 3.90
C ALA A 31 -4.06 -1.99 3.64
N ARG A 32 -3.80 -2.90 2.69
CA ARG A 32 -2.44 -3.29 2.30
C ARG A 32 -1.70 -2.14 1.62
N GLU A 33 -2.34 -1.40 0.72
CA GLU A 33 -1.74 -0.24 0.04
C GLU A 33 -1.35 0.85 1.05
N LYS A 34 -2.26 1.20 1.97
CA LYS A 34 -2.00 2.15 3.06
C LYS A 34 -0.85 1.68 3.97
N PHE A 35 -0.82 0.39 4.30
CA PHE A 35 0.26 -0.19 5.10
C PHE A 35 1.62 -0.10 4.40
N LEU A 36 1.67 -0.41 3.10
CA LEU A 36 2.91 -0.33 2.32
C LEU A 36 3.45 1.10 2.29
N ILE A 37 2.59 2.09 2.03
CA ILE A 37 2.96 3.52 2.04
C ILE A 37 3.49 3.93 3.43
N GLY A 38 2.78 3.56 4.50
CA GLY A 38 3.25 3.81 5.87
C GLY A 38 4.59 3.14 6.17
N GLY A 39 4.83 1.95 5.64
CA GLY A 39 6.10 1.23 5.77
C GLY A 39 7.29 1.91 5.07
N ILE A 40 7.04 2.77 4.07
CA ILE A 40 8.10 3.61 3.46
C ILE A 40 8.52 4.71 4.43
N VAL A 41 7.55 5.38 5.04
CA VAL A 41 7.79 6.47 6.02
C VAL A 41 8.59 5.96 7.22
N VAL A 42 8.25 4.78 7.74
CA VAL A 42 8.99 4.16 8.85
C VAL A 42 10.42 3.84 8.46
N ARG A 43 10.64 3.24 7.28
CA ARG A 43 12.00 2.92 6.79
C ARG A 43 12.86 4.15 6.53
N ALA A 44 12.26 5.26 6.13
CA ALA A 44 12.95 6.54 5.99
C ALA A 44 13.33 7.18 7.35
N GLY A 45 13.04 6.53 8.49
CA GLY A 45 13.31 7.06 9.82
C GLY A 45 12.34 8.14 10.28
N LEU A 46 11.20 8.30 9.59
CA LEU A 46 10.27 9.41 9.82
C LEU A 46 9.04 9.02 10.64
N SER A 47 9.09 7.91 11.38
CA SER A 47 7.95 7.39 12.17
C SER A 47 7.45 8.35 13.25
N LYS A 48 8.33 9.26 13.71
CA LYS A 48 8.02 10.29 14.72
C LYS A 48 7.81 11.68 14.11
N ALA A 49 7.90 11.81 12.79
CA ALA A 49 7.73 13.10 12.13
C ALA A 49 6.27 13.56 12.23
N ASP A 50 6.07 14.88 12.27
CA ASP A 50 4.75 15.49 12.24
C ASP A 50 4.01 15.14 10.93
N ARG A 51 2.69 14.93 11.03
CA ARG A 51 1.88 14.49 9.89
C ARG A 51 1.74 15.58 8.83
N ALA A 52 1.64 16.85 9.21
CA ALA A 52 1.55 17.96 8.28
C ALA A 52 2.90 18.16 7.56
N PHE A 53 4.02 18.01 8.27
CA PHE A 53 5.35 18.00 7.67
C PHE A 53 5.49 16.92 6.59
N LEU A 54 5.12 15.67 6.91
CA LEU A 54 5.15 14.57 5.95
C LEU A 54 4.28 14.83 4.73
N PHE A 55 3.03 15.27 4.96
CA PHE A 55 2.11 15.53 3.89
C PHE A 55 2.58 16.70 2.99
N GLY A 56 3.14 17.75 3.59
CA GLY A 56 3.77 18.85 2.85
C GLY A 56 4.90 18.38 1.94
N GLY A 57 5.81 17.55 2.45
CA GLY A 57 6.87 16.95 1.63
C GLY A 57 6.33 16.10 0.48
N LEU A 58 5.31 15.27 0.73
CA LEU A 58 4.67 14.46 -0.30
C LEU A 58 3.98 15.31 -1.38
N LEU A 59 3.40 16.46 -1.01
CA LEU A 59 2.81 17.40 -1.97
C LEU A 59 3.87 18.03 -2.88
N GLU A 60 5.03 18.37 -2.34
CA GLU A 60 6.16 18.84 -3.17
C GLU A 60 6.65 17.73 -4.11
N LEU A 61 6.78 16.49 -3.61
CA LEU A 61 7.13 15.35 -4.45
C LEU A 61 6.11 15.09 -5.58
N ALA A 62 4.82 15.28 -5.32
CA ALA A 62 3.76 15.09 -6.30
C ALA A 62 3.81 16.10 -7.47
N ARG A 63 4.53 17.21 -7.32
CA ARG A 63 4.73 18.22 -8.37
C ARG A 63 5.91 17.88 -9.29
N ILE A 64 6.77 16.95 -8.91
CA ILE A 64 7.93 16.56 -9.70
C ILE A 64 7.46 15.84 -10.96
N VAL A 65 7.92 16.31 -12.12
CA VAL A 65 7.56 15.71 -13.41
C VAL A 65 8.14 14.29 -13.51
N PRO A 66 7.32 13.26 -13.76
CA PRO A 66 7.82 11.90 -13.96
C PRO A 66 8.86 11.83 -15.09
N GLY A 67 9.97 11.15 -14.82
CA GLY A 67 11.06 10.99 -15.79
C GLY A 67 12.04 12.18 -15.87
N SER A 68 11.77 13.28 -15.16
CA SER A 68 12.74 14.36 -14.98
C SER A 68 14.01 13.90 -14.25
N LEU A 69 15.10 14.66 -14.35
CA LEU A 69 16.35 14.36 -13.65
C LEU A 69 16.15 14.26 -12.14
N GLU A 70 15.32 15.13 -11.56
CA GLU A 70 15.01 15.12 -10.13
C GLU A 70 14.21 13.86 -9.75
N HIS A 71 13.21 13.48 -10.55
CA HIS A 71 12.50 12.22 -10.36
C HIS A 71 13.43 11.01 -10.40
N GLN A 72 14.35 10.96 -11.37
CA GLN A 72 15.34 9.88 -11.49
C GLN A 72 16.27 9.84 -10.27
N ARG A 73 16.84 10.99 -9.88
CA ARG A 73 17.70 11.09 -8.70
C ARG A 73 17.02 10.58 -7.42
N LEU A 74 15.78 11.00 -7.16
CA LEU A 74 15.03 10.57 -5.97
C LEU A 74 14.70 9.08 -6.01
N ARG A 75 14.40 8.56 -7.20
CA ARG A 75 14.19 7.12 -7.40
C ARG A 75 15.46 6.33 -7.09
N ASP A 76 16.60 6.73 -7.65
CA ASP A 76 17.87 6.02 -7.49
C ASP A 76 18.30 6.00 -6.02
N LEU A 77 18.19 7.15 -5.34
CA LEU A 77 18.42 7.27 -3.89
C LEU A 77 17.51 6.34 -3.09
N GLY A 78 16.22 6.27 -3.47
CA GLY A 78 15.28 5.34 -2.87
C GLY A 78 15.70 3.89 -3.06
N GLU A 79 16.04 3.48 -4.29
CA GLU A 79 16.47 2.11 -4.60
C GLU A 79 17.75 1.71 -3.84
N GLU A 80 18.69 2.63 -3.63
CA GLU A 80 19.87 2.42 -2.79
C GLU A 80 19.49 2.22 -1.32
N ALA A 81 18.68 3.12 -0.76
CA ALA A 81 18.24 3.03 0.63
C ALA A 81 17.45 1.74 0.92
N PHE A 82 16.59 1.31 -0.02
CA PHE A 82 15.86 0.05 0.09
C PHE A 82 16.77 -1.17 0.06
N ARG A 83 17.87 -1.13 -0.72
CA ARG A 83 18.87 -2.19 -0.76
C ARG A 83 19.70 -2.25 0.52
N ALA A 84 20.16 -1.10 1.01
CA ALA A 84 20.94 -1.01 2.25
C ALA A 84 20.15 -1.57 3.45
N ALA A 85 18.89 -1.17 3.60
CA ALA A 85 18.01 -1.65 4.67
C ALA A 85 17.78 -3.18 4.65
N PHE A 86 17.93 -3.83 3.49
CA PHE A 86 17.83 -5.28 3.38
C PHE A 86 19.10 -5.99 3.86
N LEU A 87 20.28 -5.37 3.67
CA LEU A 87 21.56 -5.91 4.13
C LEU A 87 21.66 -5.84 5.65
N ASP A 88 21.26 -4.73 6.27
CA ASP A 88 21.25 -4.57 7.73
C ASP A 88 20.33 -5.61 8.41
N ALA A 89 19.14 -5.86 7.84
CA ALA A 89 18.22 -6.89 8.34
C ALA A 89 18.73 -8.33 8.14
N GLY A 90 19.65 -8.54 7.19
CA GLY A 90 20.34 -9.82 6.99
C GLY A 90 21.43 -10.05 8.02
N GLN A 91 22.18 -8.99 8.37
CA GLN A 91 23.25 -9.05 9.36
C GLN A 91 22.74 -9.28 10.79
N GLU A 92 21.64 -8.65 11.19
CA GLU A 92 21.00 -8.90 12.49
C GLU A 92 20.58 -10.37 12.66
N ARG A 93 20.26 -11.11 11.59
CA ARG A 93 19.92 -12.55 11.68
C ARG A 93 21.14 -13.45 11.85
N THR A 94 22.31 -13.03 11.36
CA THR A 94 23.55 -13.81 11.46
C THR A 94 24.27 -13.66 12.80
N GLU A 95 23.98 -12.60 13.57
CA GLU A 95 24.58 -12.38 14.89
C GLU A 95 23.97 -13.23 16.02
N TRP A 96 22.89 -13.99 15.75
CA TRP A 96 22.26 -14.90 16.73
C TRP A 96 22.67 -16.38 16.59
N HIS A 97 23.88 -16.65 16.10
CA HIS A 97 24.47 -18.00 16.03
C HIS A 97 25.85 -18.04 16.68
#